data_AF-A0A0C3BNX3-F1
#
_entry.id   AF-A0A0C3BNX3-F1
#
_cell.length_a   1.000
_cell.length_b   1.000
_cell.length_c   1.000
_cell.angle_alpha   90.00
_cell.angle_beta   90.00
_cell.angle_gamma   90.00
#
_symmetry.space_group_name_H-M   'P 1'
#
loop_
_entity.id
_entity.type
_entity.pdbx_description
1 polymer ?
#
loop_
_entity_poly.entity_id
_entity_poly.type
_entity_poly.pdbx_seq_one_letter_code
_entity_poly.pdbx_strand_id
1 'polypeptide(L)'
;LVGMFLVGLGDTSGTSTGHFHIGKEMLKAHTGNWVAFHPDVPHEITKLEDGYHTVVAFRIFQAENDSEDTLVPAELQARMKTILDQIPAPFRLFTTHQYSIGTTSLNGFDTLLSVYAHSRHNTRAHMLLVVMKFYGEAFFE
;
A
#
# COMPACT_ATOMS: atom_id res chain seq x y z
N LEU A 1 -3.09 -1.28 3.30
CA LEU A 1 -2.25 -0.32 4.07
C LEU A 1 -3.05 0.97 4.16
N VAL A 2 -3.34 1.46 5.37
CA VAL A 2 -4.21 2.63 5.59
C VAL A 2 -3.42 3.93 5.51
N GLY A 3 -2.17 3.92 5.99
CA GLY A 3 -1.31 5.08 5.94
C GLY A 3 0.09 4.84 6.50
N MET A 4 1.01 5.71 6.08
CA MET A 4 2.31 5.93 6.70
C MET A 4 2.18 7.02 7.76
N PHE A 5 2.79 6.82 8.92
CA PHE A 5 2.83 7.79 10.01
C PHE A 5 4.28 8.07 10.38
N LEU A 6 4.63 9.36 10.49
CA LEU A 6 5.90 9.81 11.01
C LEU A 6 5.66 10.67 12.23
N VAL A 7 6.37 10.39 13.32
CA VAL A 7 6.35 11.20 14.54
C VAL A 7 7.76 11.71 14.81
N GLY A 8 7.92 13.03 14.85
CA GLY A 8 9.17 13.70 15.14
C GLY A 8 9.57 13.52 16.61
N LEU A 9 10.82 13.12 16.82
CA LEU A 9 11.45 13.00 18.14
C LEU A 9 12.52 14.07 18.37
N GLY A 10 13.07 14.65 17.31
CA GLY A 10 14.06 15.71 17.37
C GLY A 10 14.58 16.07 15.98
N ASP A 11 14.88 17.35 15.79
CA ASP A 11 15.43 17.89 14.55
C ASP A 11 16.35 19.06 14.88
N THR A 12 17.63 18.92 14.58
CA THR A 12 18.64 19.98 14.74
C THR A 12 19.15 20.51 13.39
N SER A 13 18.49 20.12 12.30
CA SER A 13 18.87 20.57 10.97
C SER A 13 18.71 22.09 10.85
N GLY A 14 19.71 22.73 10.25
CA GLY A 14 19.76 24.19 10.09
C GLY A 14 18.78 24.75 9.06
N THR A 15 18.06 23.91 8.32
CA THR A 15 17.10 24.37 7.29
C THR A 15 15.84 24.92 7.94
N SER A 16 15.21 25.94 7.38
CA SER A 16 13.94 26.48 7.92
C SER A 16 12.71 25.68 7.47
N THR A 17 12.79 25.02 6.32
CA THR A 17 11.70 24.27 5.67
C THR A 17 11.62 22.80 6.06
N GLY A 18 12.72 22.21 6.55
CA GLY A 18 12.80 20.80 6.90
C GLY A 18 13.22 19.88 5.76
N HIS A 19 13.44 18.60 6.09
CA HIS A 19 14.06 17.61 5.21
C HIS A 19 13.11 16.49 4.75
N PHE A 20 11.91 16.40 5.31
CA PHE A 20 10.91 15.40 4.94
C PHE A 20 10.01 15.99 3.86
N HIS A 21 10.16 15.51 2.62
CA HIS A 21 9.32 15.95 1.51
C HIS A 21 8.18 14.95 1.36
N ILE A 22 6.95 15.41 1.51
CA ILE A 22 5.74 14.57 1.39
C ILE A 22 4.76 15.30 0.48
N GLY A 23 4.64 14.81 -0.76
CA GLY A 23 3.89 15.47 -1.81
C GLY A 23 4.44 16.86 -2.11
N LYS A 24 3.73 17.91 -1.68
CA LYS A 24 4.13 19.31 -1.86
C LYS A 24 4.66 19.96 -0.57
N GLU A 25 4.66 19.23 0.53
CA GLU A 25 5.04 19.77 1.84
C GLU A 25 6.46 19.37 2.20
N MET A 26 7.18 20.31 2.82
CA MET A 26 8.47 20.08 3.46
C MET A 26 8.26 20.19 4.97
N LEU A 27 8.66 19.15 5.71
CA LEU A 27 8.39 19.00 7.13
C LEU A 27 9.67 18.74 7.92
N LYS A 28 9.61 19.11 9.20
CA LYS A 28 10.65 18.89 10.20
C LYS A 28 10.26 17.83 11.21
N ALA A 29 11.25 17.11 11.73
CA ALA A 29 11.07 16.09 12.75
C ALA A 29 11.08 16.65 14.18
N HIS A 30 10.60 17.88 14.40
CA HIS A 30 10.53 18.44 15.75
C HIS A 30 9.73 17.53 16.68
N THR A 31 10.15 17.47 17.94
CA THR A 31 9.49 16.66 18.96
C THR A 31 8.00 17.02 19.06
N GLY A 32 7.13 16.03 18.87
CA GLY A 32 5.68 16.19 18.95
C GLY A 32 4.99 16.56 17.63
N ASN A 33 5.75 16.93 16.59
CA ASN A 33 5.20 17.04 15.24
C ASN A 33 4.93 15.64 14.68
N TRP A 34 3.83 15.49 13.96
CA TRP A 34 3.52 14.24 13.27
C TRP A 34 2.87 14.52 11.93
N VAL A 35 2.98 13.55 11.03
CA VAL A 35 2.31 13.58 9.73
C VAL A 35 1.84 12.17 9.39
N ALA A 36 0.66 12.11 8.78
CA ALA A 36 0.12 10.90 8.19
C ALA A 36 -0.11 11.13 6.70
N PHE A 37 0.27 10.16 5.88
CA PHE A 37 0.09 10.23 4.42
C PHE A 37 -0.15 8.85 3.82
N HIS A 38 -0.81 8.82 2.67
CA HIS A 38 -1.00 7.59 1.92
C HIS A 38 0.35 7.14 1.32
N PRO A 39 0.69 5.84 1.30
CA PRO A 39 1.96 5.34 0.77
C PRO A 39 2.26 5.78 -0.67
N ASP A 40 1.22 5.95 -1.49
CA ASP A 40 1.33 6.39 -2.88
C ASP A 40 1.67 7.88 -3.03
N VAL A 41 1.62 8.66 -1.94
CA VAL A 41 2.09 10.04 -1.96
C VAL A 41 3.62 10.01 -2.12
N PRO A 42 4.17 10.65 -3.18
CA PRO A 42 5.62 10.74 -3.35
C PRO A 42 6.26 11.33 -2.10
N HIS A 43 7.27 10.66 -1.58
CA HIS A 43 7.97 11.09 -0.38
C HIS A 43 9.46 10.79 -0.47
N GLU A 44 10.27 11.69 0.07
CA GLU A 44 11.72 11.55 0.16
C GLU A 44 12.23 12.24 1.42
N ILE A 45 13.43 11.84 1.86
CA ILE A 45 14.15 12.52 2.94
C ILE A 45 15.44 13.04 2.32
N THR A 46 15.64 14.35 2.39
CA THR A 46 16.87 14.94 1.88
C THR A 46 18.03 14.67 2.82
N LYS A 47 19.21 14.50 2.24
CA LYS A 47 20.45 14.29 3.00
C LYS A 47 20.72 15.49 3.91
N LEU A 48 21.17 15.19 5.13
CA LEU A 48 21.67 16.19 6.08
C LEU A 48 23.17 16.43 5.82
N GLU A 49 23.56 17.70 5.77
CA GLU A 49 24.96 18.12 5.74
C GLU A 49 25.55 18.20 7.16
N ASP A 50 24.74 18.54 8.16
CA ASP A 50 25.09 18.60 9.58
C ASP A 50 23.83 18.45 10.46
N GLY A 51 24.01 18.02 11.71
CA GLY A 51 22.95 17.78 12.69
C GLY A 51 22.27 16.42 12.56
N TYR A 52 21.05 16.30 13.08
CA TYR A 52 20.24 15.07 13.01
C TYR A 52 18.75 15.38 12.83
N HIS A 53 18.04 14.41 12.25
CA HIS A 53 16.61 14.24 12.43
C HIS A 53 16.34 12.88 13.06
N THR A 54 15.30 12.77 13.86
CA THR A 54 14.88 11.50 14.45
C THR A 54 13.38 11.40 14.38
N VAL A 55 12.90 10.34 13.74
CA VAL A 55 11.48 10.04 13.60
C VAL A 55 11.19 8.60 14.00
N VAL A 56 10.00 8.38 14.56
CA VAL A 56 9.40 7.04 14.58
C VAL A 56 8.51 6.93 13.35
N ALA A 57 8.85 6.01 12.45
CA ALA A 57 8.03 5.69 11.28
C ALA A 57 7.28 4.38 11.54
N PHE A 58 5.96 4.42 11.39
CA PHE A 58 5.15 3.20 11.47
C PHE A 58 4.06 3.20 10.40
N ARG A 59 3.66 1.99 10.03
CA ARG A 59 2.63 1.73 9.04
C ARG A 59 1.39 1.23 9.76
N ILE A 60 0.25 1.86 9.49
CA ILE A 60 -1.03 1.34 9.98
C ILE A 60 -1.63 0.49 8.88
N PHE A 61 -1.74 -0.80 9.15
CA PHE A 61 -2.49 -1.71 8.32
C PHE A 61 -3.94 -1.69 8.77
N GLN A 62 -4.86 -1.83 7.81
CA GLN A 62 -6.24 -2.11 8.17
C GLN A 62 -6.19 -3.46 8.89
N ALA A 63 -6.74 -3.51 10.10
CA ALA A 63 -6.94 -4.80 10.74
C ALA A 63 -7.76 -5.67 9.79
N GLU A 64 -7.30 -6.89 9.54
CA GLU A 64 -8.14 -7.92 8.95
C GLU A 64 -9.25 -8.18 9.97
N ASN A 65 -10.32 -7.39 9.90
CA ASN A 65 -11.57 -7.83 10.45
C ASN A 65 -11.97 -9.00 9.54
N ASP A 66 -11.65 -10.22 9.97
CA ASP A 66 -12.24 -11.47 9.48
C ASP A 66 -13.80 -11.46 9.58
N SER A 67 -14.39 -10.37 10.06
CA SER A 67 -15.80 -10.20 10.37
C SER A 67 -16.47 -8.97 9.74
N GLU A 68 -15.76 -8.14 8.97
CA GLU A 68 -16.43 -7.22 8.06
C GLU A 68 -16.24 -7.74 6.64
N ASP A 69 -17.06 -8.74 6.32
CA ASP A 69 -17.77 -8.77 5.05
C ASP A 69 -17.99 -7.33 4.61
N THR A 70 -17.11 -6.84 3.73
CA THR A 70 -17.55 -5.82 2.79
C THR A 70 -18.65 -6.56 2.07
N LEU A 71 -19.90 -6.34 2.49
CA LEU A 71 -21.11 -6.93 1.93
C LEU A 71 -21.21 -6.39 0.50
N VAL A 72 -20.34 -6.89 -0.37
CA VAL A 72 -20.40 -6.64 -1.78
C VAL A 72 -21.78 -7.13 -2.16
N PRO A 73 -22.66 -6.25 -2.67
CA PRO A 73 -24.04 -6.61 -2.91
C PRO A 73 -24.12 -7.91 -3.70
N ALA A 74 -25.03 -8.81 -3.32
CA ALA A 74 -25.13 -10.13 -3.96
C ALA A 74 -25.27 -10.02 -5.50
N GLU A 75 -25.90 -8.95 -5.98
CA GLU A 75 -25.99 -8.62 -7.40
C GLU A 75 -24.62 -8.41 -8.06
N LEU A 76 -23.72 -7.71 -7.38
CA LEU A 76 -22.38 -7.43 -7.89
C LEU A 76 -21.51 -8.68 -7.87
N GLN A 77 -21.67 -9.53 -6.84
CA GLN A 77 -21.06 -10.86 -6.80
C GLN A 77 -21.52 -11.72 -7.98
N ALA A 78 -22.83 -11.79 -8.23
CA ALA A 78 -23.39 -12.55 -9.36
C ALA A 78 -22.89 -12.02 -10.70
N ARG A 79 -22.84 -10.70 -10.88
CA ARG A 79 -22.35 -10.07 -12.11
C ARG A 79 -20.86 -10.39 -12.37
N MET A 80 -20.02 -10.32 -11.34
CA MET A 80 -18.60 -10.69 -11.45
C MET A 80 -18.42 -12.15 -11.85
N LYS A 81 -19.17 -13.06 -11.22
CA LYS A 81 -19.15 -14.48 -11.58
C LYS A 81 -19.53 -14.69 -13.04
N THR A 82 -20.62 -14.07 -13.50
CA THR A 82 -21.05 -14.17 -14.91
C THR A 82 -19.99 -13.67 -15.88
N ILE A 83 -19.32 -12.55 -15.58
CA ILE A 83 -18.25 -12.02 -16.43
C ILE A 83 -17.06 -13.00 -16.47
N LEU A 84 -16.61 -13.51 -15.31
CA LEU A 84 -15.50 -14.44 -15.26
C LEU A 84 -15.80 -15.74 -16.01
N ASP A 85 -17.01 -16.29 -15.88
CA ASP A 85 -17.43 -17.53 -16.57
C ASP A 85 -17.39 -17.39 -18.10
N GLN A 86 -17.60 -16.17 -18.62
CA GLN A 86 -17.52 -15.89 -20.06
C GLN A 86 -16.10 -15.77 -20.60
N ILE A 87 -15.09 -15.60 -19.74
CA ILE A 87 -13.70 -15.48 -20.16
C ILE A 87 -13.09 -16.88 -20.29
N PRO A 88 -12.66 -17.31 -21.50
CA PRO A 88 -12.01 -18.59 -21.68
C PRO A 88 -10.62 -18.61 -21.02
N ALA A 89 -10.29 -19.71 -20.35
CA ALA A 89 -8.95 -19.94 -19.81
C ALA A 89 -7.96 -20.39 -20.90
N PRO A 90 -6.66 -20.05 -20.80
CA PRO A 90 -6.04 -19.24 -19.76
C PRO A 90 -6.20 -17.73 -20.00
N PHE A 91 -6.39 -16.96 -18.93
CA PHE A 91 -6.40 -15.50 -18.98
C PHE A 91 -5.61 -14.92 -17.80
N ARG A 92 -5.23 -13.65 -17.91
CA ARG A 92 -4.57 -12.88 -16.84
C ARG A 92 -5.40 -11.63 -16.56
N LEU A 93 -5.55 -11.29 -15.28
CA LEU A 93 -6.20 -10.07 -14.84
C LEU A 93 -5.19 -9.23 -14.07
N PHE A 94 -5.14 -7.94 -14.38
CA PHE A 94 -4.43 -6.95 -13.59
C PHE A 94 -5.47 -6.19 -12.77
N THR A 95 -5.37 -6.27 -11.46
CA THR A 95 -6.19 -5.45 -10.56
C THR A 95 -5.51 -4.11 -10.34
N THR A 96 -6.30 -3.08 -10.04
CA THR A 96 -5.80 -1.73 -9.79
C THR A 96 -5.34 -1.52 -8.35
N HIS A 97 -5.69 -2.43 -7.44
CA HIS A 97 -5.27 -2.33 -6.05
C HIS A 97 -3.76 -2.53 -5.92
N GLN A 98 -3.14 -1.70 -5.09
CA GLN A 98 -1.74 -1.83 -4.73
C GLN A 98 -1.64 -2.57 -3.40
N TYR A 99 -0.81 -3.62 -3.39
CA TYR A 99 -0.51 -4.41 -2.22
C TYR A 99 0.95 -4.26 -1.83
N SER A 100 1.21 -4.27 -0.53
CA SER A 100 2.57 -4.30 -0.02
C SER A 100 3.23 -5.65 -0.32
N ILE A 101 4.57 -5.64 -0.45
CA ILE A 101 5.33 -6.89 -0.43
C ILE A 101 5.05 -7.62 0.89
N GLY A 102 4.73 -8.91 0.81
CA GLY A 102 4.38 -9.74 1.97
C GLY A 102 2.89 -9.80 2.29
N THR A 103 2.02 -9.15 1.51
CA THR A 103 0.57 -9.32 1.64
C THR A 103 0.18 -10.79 1.44
N THR A 104 -0.52 -11.36 2.42
CA THR A 104 -1.00 -12.75 2.44
C THR A 104 -2.49 -12.89 2.10
N SER A 105 -3.25 -11.79 2.17
CA SER A 105 -4.68 -11.74 1.95
C SER A 105 -5.04 -10.59 0.99
N LEU A 106 -6.08 -10.78 0.18
CA LEU A 106 -6.62 -9.73 -0.68
C LEU A 106 -7.73 -8.98 0.03
N ASN A 107 -8.08 -7.80 -0.47
CA ASN A 107 -9.22 -7.04 0.03
C ASN A 107 -10.30 -6.79 -1.05
N GLY A 108 -11.53 -6.56 -0.59
CA GLY A 108 -12.66 -6.14 -1.40
C GLY A 108 -12.92 -7.01 -2.64
N PHE A 109 -12.94 -6.37 -3.82
CA PHE A 109 -13.22 -7.05 -5.09
C PHE A 109 -12.15 -8.06 -5.50
N ASP A 110 -10.89 -7.83 -5.12
CA ASP A 110 -9.80 -8.72 -5.49
C ASP A 110 -9.93 -10.06 -4.75
N THR A 111 -10.41 -10.04 -3.50
CA THR A 111 -10.75 -11.25 -2.74
C THR A 111 -11.83 -12.06 -3.44
N LEU A 112 -12.92 -11.41 -3.88
CA LEU A 112 -14.00 -12.08 -4.61
C LEU A 112 -13.52 -12.64 -5.94
N LEU A 113 -12.76 -11.87 -6.71
CA LEU A 113 -12.14 -12.35 -7.96
C LEU A 113 -11.28 -13.59 -7.71
N SER A 114 -10.47 -13.57 -6.66
CA SER A 114 -9.63 -14.70 -6.27
C SER A 114 -10.47 -15.92 -5.90
N VAL A 115 -11.48 -15.78 -5.03
CA VAL A 115 -12.38 -16.88 -4.64
C VAL A 115 -13.08 -17.49 -5.86
N TYR A 116 -13.58 -16.65 -6.78
CA TYR A 116 -14.23 -17.15 -8.00
C TYR A 116 -13.25 -17.82 -8.95
N ALA A 117 -12.06 -17.25 -9.15
CA ALA A 117 -11.03 -17.85 -10.00
C ALA A 117 -10.61 -19.24 -9.47
N HIS A 118 -10.53 -19.43 -8.15
CA HIS A 118 -10.21 -20.72 -7.53
C HIS A 118 -11.37 -21.72 -7.56
N SER A 119 -12.63 -21.27 -7.60
CA SER A 119 -13.80 -22.16 -7.66
C SER A 119 -14.14 -22.65 -9.07
N ARG A 120 -13.51 -22.11 -10.12
CA ARG A 120 -13.72 -22.57 -11.51
C ARG A 120 -13.15 -23.97 -11.72
N HIS A 121 -13.98 -24.83 -12.32
CA HIS A 121 -13.62 -26.21 -12.60
C HIS A 121 -12.49 -26.29 -13.65
N ASN A 122 -11.54 -27.21 -13.43
CA ASN A 122 -10.42 -27.48 -14.34
C ASN A 122 -9.50 -26.28 -14.63
N THR A 123 -9.46 -25.29 -13.73
CA THR A 123 -8.53 -24.16 -13.81
C THR A 123 -7.74 -24.05 -12.52
N ARG A 124 -6.46 -23.66 -12.63
CA ARG A 124 -5.64 -23.31 -11.48
C ARG A 124 -5.41 -21.80 -11.48
N ALA A 125 -5.98 -21.13 -10.51
CA ALA A 125 -5.74 -19.72 -10.29
C ALA A 125 -4.43 -19.53 -9.52
N HIS A 126 -3.66 -18.53 -9.92
CA HIS A 126 -2.46 -18.10 -9.23
C HIS A 126 -2.52 -16.59 -9.05
N MET A 127 -2.27 -16.15 -7.82
CA MET A 127 -2.09 -14.73 -7.53
C MET A 127 -0.59 -14.42 -7.55
N LEU A 128 -0.21 -13.39 -8.29
CA LEU A 128 1.16 -12.92 -8.38
C LEU A 128 1.18 -11.41 -8.11
N LEU A 129 1.91 -11.01 -7.06
CA LEU A 129 2.21 -9.61 -6.83
C LEU A 129 3.31 -9.17 -7.80
N VAL A 130 2.98 -8.22 -8.67
CA VAL A 130 3.93 -7.66 -9.63
C VAL A 130 4.39 -6.30 -9.12
N VAL A 131 5.71 -6.16 -8.92
CA VAL A 131 6.30 -4.85 -8.60
C VAL A 131 6.27 -4.00 -9.86
N MET A 132 5.31 -3.08 -9.93
CA MET A 132 5.14 -2.20 -11.09
C MET A 132 6.10 -1.01 -11.08
N LYS A 133 6.50 -0.55 -9.88
CA LYS A 133 7.49 0.52 -9.67
C LYS A 133 8.27 0.25 -8.39
N PHE A 134 9.59 0.42 -8.45
CA PHE A 134 10.47 0.37 -7.30
C PHE A 134 11.31 1.64 -7.30
N TYR A 135 11.23 2.41 -6.22
CA TYR A 135 12.12 3.53 -5.93
C TYR A 135 12.91 3.12 -4.70
N GLY A 136 14.17 2.74 -4.89
CA GLY A 136 15.09 2.42 -3.82
C GLY A 136 16.49 2.84 -4.22
N GLU A 137 17.06 3.78 -3.48
CA GLU A 137 18.49 4.02 -3.53
C GLU A 137 19.17 2.97 -2.63
N ALA A 138 20.07 2.19 -3.22
CA ALA A 138 20.91 1.27 -2.47
C ALA A 138 22.03 2.06 -1.80
N PHE A 139 21.96 2.23 -0.48
CA PHE A 139 23.12 2.64 0.31
C PHE A 139 23.94 1.38 0.58
N PHE A 140 25.01 1.19 -0.20
CA PHE A 140 26.08 0.27 0.16
C PHE A 140 26.99 1.00 1.15
N GLU A 141 27.13 0.45 2.37
CA GLU A 141 28.19 0.80 3.32
C GLU A 141 29.55 0.25 2.85
#